data_AF-A0A959VFU5-F1
#
_entry.id   AF-A0A959VFU5-F1
#
_cell.length_a   1.000
_cell.length_b   1.000
_cell.length_c   1.000
_cell.angle_alpha   90.00
_cell.angle_beta   90.00
_cell.angle_gamma   90.00
#
_symmetry.space_group_name_H-M   'P 1'
#
loop_
_entity.id
_entity.type
_entity.pdbx_description
1 polymer ?
#
loop_
_entity_poly.entity_id
_entity_poly.type
_entity_poly.pdbx_seq_one_letter_code
_entity_poly.pdbx_strand_id
1 'polypeptide(L)'
;MGEKRAFSLIEILVVLAIILILSALLLPVFNRVKVKAKSTASTSNLKQIYLATQIYGSIYDDKMVFGVPLVDAKYMSLPDDLYDIAKSAPIVEENLRPYNIDPELLQAPGDDNDFLFFGTSYAIRRRATLLALP
;
A
#
# COMPACT_ATOMS: atom_id res chain seq x y z
N MET A 1 -42.46 19.00 -38.70
CA MET A 1 -41.29 18.27 -39.25
C MET A 1 -40.05 18.90 -38.64
N GLY A 2 -39.43 18.25 -37.66
CA GLY A 2 -38.23 18.78 -37.01
C GLY A 2 -37.01 18.51 -37.88
N GLU A 3 -36.31 19.56 -38.32
CA GLU A 3 -35.03 19.43 -39.00
C GLU A 3 -34.03 18.73 -38.07
N LYS A 4 -33.58 17.55 -38.46
CA LYS A 4 -32.48 16.86 -37.79
C LYS A 4 -31.19 17.60 -38.15
N ARG A 5 -30.66 18.38 -37.21
CA ARG A 5 -29.31 18.98 -37.31
C ARG A 5 -28.28 17.86 -37.36
N ALA A 6 -27.68 17.65 -38.53
CA ALA A 6 -26.51 16.79 -38.68
C ALA A 6 -25.26 17.60 -38.32
N PHE A 7 -24.41 17.05 -37.45
CA PHE A 7 -23.12 17.64 -37.10
C PHE A 7 -22.19 17.62 -38.32
N SER A 8 -21.43 18.70 -38.50
CA SER A 8 -20.43 18.77 -39.56
C SER A 8 -19.20 17.93 -39.19
N LEU A 9 -18.59 17.28 -40.18
CA LEU A 9 -17.29 16.60 -40.04
C LEU A 9 -16.22 17.54 -39.45
N ILE A 10 -16.27 18.82 -39.81
CA ILE A 10 -15.30 19.81 -39.30
C ILE A 10 -15.50 20.11 -37.81
N GLU A 11 -16.75 20.08 -37.32
CA GLU A 11 -17.03 20.30 -35.90
C GLU A 11 -16.47 19.16 -35.07
N ILE A 12 -16.65 17.92 -35.52
CA ILE A 12 -16.07 16.75 -34.84
C ILE A 12 -14.55 16.79 -34.88
N LEU A 13 -13.95 17.21 -36.00
CA LEU A 13 -12.50 17.30 -36.16
C LEU A 13 -11.88 18.33 -35.19
N VAL A 14 -12.46 19.53 -35.10
CA VAL A 14 -11.95 20.60 -34.23
C VAL A 14 -12.08 20.20 -32.75
N VAL A 15 -13.18 19.55 -32.37
CA VAL A 15 -13.38 19.09 -30.99
C VAL A 15 -12.32 18.05 -30.60
N LEU A 16 -12.05 17.07 -31.45
CA LEU A 16 -11.01 16.07 -31.18
C LEU A 16 -9.62 16.71 -31.13
N ALA A 17 -9.32 17.66 -32.02
CA ALA A 17 -8.04 18.38 -32.00
C ALA A 17 -7.80 19.07 -30.64
N ILE A 18 -8.82 19.74 -30.10
CA ILE A 18 -8.73 20.40 -28.79
C ILE A 18 -8.58 19.38 -27.66
N ILE A 19 -9.35 18.28 -27.66
CA ILE A 19 -9.24 17.21 -26.65
C ILE A 19 -7.84 16.60 -26.64
N LEU A 20 -7.23 16.39 -27.81
CA LEU A 20 -5.89 15.83 -27.93
C LEU A 20 -4.81 16.77 -27.36
N ILE A 21 -4.90 18.07 -27.63
CA ILE A 21 -3.97 19.06 -27.06
C ILE A 21 -4.08 19.08 -25.54
N LEU A 22 -5.30 19.12 -25.00
CA LEU A 22 -5.52 19.12 -23.55
C LEU A 22 -5.02 17.81 -22.90
N SER A 23 -5.31 16.67 -23.52
CA SER A 23 -4.91 15.35 -23.01
C SER A 23 -3.38 15.17 -23.00
N ALA A 24 -2.68 15.68 -24.02
CA ALA A 24 -1.22 15.64 -24.09
C ALA A 24 -0.55 16.37 -22.91
N LEU A 25 -1.13 17.49 -22.47
CA LEU A 25 -0.65 18.24 -21.29
C LEU A 25 -1.06 17.56 -19.97
N LEU A 26 -2.18 16.85 -19.94
CA LEU A 26 -2.73 16.23 -18.74
C LEU A 26 -1.95 14.97 -18.31
N LEU A 27 -1.53 14.13 -19.27
CA LEU A 27 -0.84 12.86 -19.00
C LEU A 27 0.38 12.96 -18.06
N PRO A 28 1.35 13.88 -18.27
CA PRO A 28 2.51 13.99 -17.38
C PRO A 28 2.13 14.45 -15.97
N VAL A 29 1.10 15.29 -15.84
CA VAL A 29 0.59 15.76 -14.55
C VAL A 29 -0.14 14.64 -13.83
N PHE A 30 -0.96 13.86 -14.54
CA PHE A 30 -1.71 12.74 -13.99
C PHE A 30 -0.81 11.71 -13.30
N ASN A 31 0.33 11.36 -13.91
CA ASN A 31 1.30 10.46 -13.31
C ASN A 31 1.87 11.00 -11.98
N ARG A 32 2.19 12.29 -11.91
CA ARG A 32 2.68 12.92 -10.67
C ARG A 32 1.60 12.95 -9.59
N VAL A 33 0.36 13.28 -9.96
CA VAL A 33 -0.80 13.28 -9.05
C VAL A 33 -1.05 11.88 -8.50
N LYS A 34 -0.99 10.83 -9.34
CA LYS A 34 -1.15 9.44 -8.91
C LYS A 34 -0.13 9.04 -7.83
N VAL A 35 1.15 9.38 -8.02
CA VAL A 35 2.19 9.11 -7.02
C VAL A 35 1.92 9.86 -5.72
N LYS A 36 1.54 11.14 -5.79
CA LYS A 36 1.22 11.95 -4.62
C LYS A 36 -0.02 11.43 -3.87
N ALA A 37 -1.03 10.96 -4.61
CA ALA A 37 -2.22 10.33 -4.05
C ALA A 37 -1.86 9.04 -3.29
N LYS A 38 -1.04 8.17 -3.89
CA LYS A 38 -0.53 6.97 -3.21
C LYS A 38 0.22 7.31 -1.91
N SER A 39 1.11 8.30 -1.93
CA SER A 39 1.83 8.75 -0.72
C SER A 39 0.90 9.32 0.37
N THR A 40 -0.13 10.07 -0.04
CA THR A 40 -1.13 10.62 0.89
C THR A 40 -1.93 9.49 1.53
N ALA A 41 -2.35 8.49 0.73
CA ALA A 41 -3.03 7.30 1.23
C ALA A 41 -2.13 6.49 2.19
N SER A 42 -0.87 6.26 1.83
CA SER A 42 0.10 5.58 2.72
C SER A 42 0.22 6.27 4.08
N THR A 43 0.25 7.60 4.11
CA THR A 43 0.33 8.38 5.35
C THR A 43 -0.95 8.23 6.19
N SER A 44 -2.11 8.22 5.53
CA SER A 44 -3.39 7.99 6.20
C SER A 44 -3.48 6.58 6.80
N ASN A 45 -3.03 5.58 6.07
CA ASN A 45 -3.01 4.18 6.53
C ASN A 45 -2.07 4.01 7.72
N LEU A 46 -0.86 4.59 7.67
CA LEU A 46 0.08 4.60 8.80
C LEU A 46 -0.50 5.22 10.06
N LYS A 47 -1.28 6.31 9.94
CA LYS A 47 -1.97 6.91 11.09
C LYS A 47 -2.98 5.95 11.69
N GLN A 48 -3.75 5.24 10.87
CA GLN A 48 -4.72 4.24 11.34
C GLN A 48 -4.01 3.09 12.07
N ILE A 49 -2.93 2.55 11.50
CA ILE A 49 -2.12 1.49 12.11
C ILE A 49 -1.51 1.94 13.45
N TYR A 50 -0.96 3.16 13.49
CA TYR A 50 -0.38 3.74 14.70
C TYR A 50 -1.44 3.83 15.82
N LEU A 51 -2.62 4.37 15.51
CA LEU A 51 -3.71 4.46 16.48
C LEU A 51 -4.12 3.08 17.00
N ALA A 52 -4.26 2.09 16.13
CA ALA A 52 -4.60 0.73 16.54
C ALA A 52 -3.52 0.10 17.43
N THR A 53 -2.25 0.38 17.15
CA THR A 53 -1.12 -0.11 17.97
C THR A 53 -1.10 0.58 19.33
N GLN A 54 -1.41 1.88 19.41
CA GLN A 54 -1.53 2.59 20.68
C GLN A 54 -2.68 2.04 21.53
N ILE A 55 -3.83 1.77 20.91
CA ILE A 55 -4.98 1.16 21.60
C ILE A 55 -4.60 -0.24 22.11
N TYR A 56 -3.94 -1.05 21.29
CA TYR A 56 -3.44 -2.35 21.71
C TYR A 56 -2.51 -2.24 22.92
N GLY A 57 -1.49 -1.37 22.86
CA GLY A 57 -0.56 -1.16 23.97
C GLY A 57 -1.28 -0.79 25.27
N SER A 58 -2.28 0.08 25.19
CA SER A 58 -3.07 0.50 26.36
C SER A 58 -3.85 -0.64 27.03
N ILE A 59 -4.23 -1.67 26.27
CA ILE A 59 -4.98 -2.84 26.78
C ILE A 59 -4.02 -3.91 27.32
N TYR A 60 -2.82 -4.01 26.75
CA TYR A 60 -1.88 -5.10 27.02
C TYR A 60 -0.63 -4.65 27.81
N ASP A 61 -0.74 -3.64 28.68
CA ASP A 61 0.35 -3.17 29.56
C ASP A 61 1.57 -2.65 28.77
N ASP A 62 1.32 -1.74 27.82
CA ASP A 62 2.29 -1.13 26.91
C ASP A 62 3.08 -2.12 26.04
N LYS A 63 2.60 -3.36 25.90
CA LYS A 63 3.17 -4.33 24.98
C LYS A 63 3.01 -3.86 23.55
N MET A 64 4.12 -3.85 22.81
CA MET A 64 4.11 -3.57 21.37
C MET A 64 3.52 -4.75 20.59
N VAL A 65 2.78 -4.44 19.53
CA VAL A 65 2.37 -5.44 18.53
C VAL A 65 3.63 -5.84 17.75
N PHE A 66 4.19 -7.00 18.07
CA PHE A 66 5.34 -7.54 17.37
C PHE A 66 4.84 -8.45 16.23
N GLY A 67 5.03 -8.02 14.99
CA GLY A 67 4.81 -8.88 13.83
C GLY A 67 6.07 -9.62 13.47
N VAL A 68 6.14 -10.91 13.79
CA VAL A 68 7.09 -11.79 13.10
C VAL A 68 6.50 -12.03 11.70
N PRO A 69 7.12 -11.60 10.61
CA PRO A 69 6.60 -11.87 9.28
C PRO A 69 6.69 -13.38 9.03
N LEU A 70 5.59 -14.01 8.63
CA LEU A 70 5.57 -15.42 8.19
C LEU A 70 6.57 -15.70 7.06
N VAL A 71 6.94 -14.65 6.33
CA VAL A 71 7.90 -14.74 5.24
C VAL A 71 9.34 -14.86 5.75
N ASP A 72 9.65 -14.32 6.94
CA ASP A 72 11.00 -14.42 7.53
C ASP A 72 11.30 -15.84 8.04
N ALA A 73 10.28 -16.58 8.46
CA ALA A 73 10.43 -17.99 8.85
C ALA A 73 11.06 -18.84 7.73
N LYS A 74 10.66 -18.60 6.47
CA LYS A 74 11.14 -19.35 5.30
C LYS A 74 12.51 -18.87 4.78
N TYR A 75 12.84 -17.58 4.93
CA TYR A 75 14.08 -16.99 4.40
C TYR A 75 15.21 -16.83 5.43
N MET A 76 14.91 -16.92 6.72
CA MET A 76 15.89 -16.80 7.81
C MET A 76 16.57 -18.13 8.17
N SER A 77 16.20 -19.24 7.52
CA SER A 77 16.69 -20.59 7.87
C SER A 77 16.56 -20.86 9.37
N LEU A 78 15.42 -20.46 9.93
CA LEU A 78 15.14 -20.72 11.33
C LEU A 78 15.09 -22.24 11.54
N PRO A 79 15.70 -22.77 12.61
CA PRO A 79 15.48 -24.14 13.06
C PRO A 79 13.99 -24.51 12.98
N ASP A 80 13.64 -25.72 12.54
CA ASP A 80 12.25 -26.12 12.24
C ASP A 80 11.28 -25.86 13.42
N ASP A 81 11.78 -25.98 14.65
CA ASP A 81 11.07 -25.65 15.89
C ASP A 81 10.73 -24.16 16.02
N LEU A 82 11.59 -23.26 15.52
CA LEU A 82 11.32 -21.83 15.45
C LEU A 82 10.45 -21.45 14.25
N TYR A 83 10.47 -22.23 13.16
CA TYR A 83 9.58 -22.03 12.00
C TYR A 83 8.11 -22.23 12.38
N ASP A 84 7.79 -23.29 13.12
CA ASP A 84 6.44 -23.58 13.58
C ASP A 84 5.95 -22.56 14.64
N ILE A 85 6.85 -22.04 15.47
CA ILE A 85 6.56 -20.93 16.40
C ILE A 85 6.31 -19.63 15.64
N ALA A 86 7.12 -19.29 14.62
CA ALA A 86 6.92 -18.11 13.80
C ALA A 86 5.60 -18.17 13.00
N LYS A 87 5.18 -19.37 12.60
CA LYS A 87 3.90 -19.61 11.93
C LYS A 87 2.67 -19.52 12.84
N SER A 88 2.86 -19.82 14.13
CA SER A 88 1.82 -19.74 15.17
C SER A 88 1.84 -18.43 15.95
N ALA A 89 2.86 -17.59 15.74
CA ALA A 89 2.93 -16.26 16.31
C ALA A 89 1.80 -15.40 15.71
N PRO A 90 1.01 -14.72 16.54
CA PRO A 90 -0.09 -13.89 16.06
C PRO A 90 0.51 -12.74 15.26
N ILE A 91 0.32 -12.79 13.94
CA ILE A 91 0.71 -11.74 13.00
C ILE A 91 0.00 -10.43 13.37
N VAL A 92 0.63 -9.29 13.06
CA VAL A 92 0.07 -7.93 13.29
C VAL A 92 -1.38 -7.85 12.84
N GLU A 93 -1.69 -8.49 11.71
CA GLU A 93 -3.01 -8.59 11.12
C GLU A 93 -4.08 -9.19 12.06
N GLU A 94 -3.77 -10.29 12.76
CA GLU A 94 -4.72 -10.96 13.66
C GLU A 94 -4.94 -10.15 14.94
N ASN A 95 -3.85 -9.61 15.51
CA ASN A 95 -3.92 -8.79 16.72
C ASN A 95 -4.60 -7.44 16.49
N LEU A 96 -4.53 -6.89 15.27
CA LEU A 96 -5.12 -5.61 14.93
C LEU A 96 -6.53 -5.70 14.34
N ARG A 97 -6.98 -6.88 13.91
CA ARG A 97 -8.33 -7.12 13.38
C ARG A 97 -9.47 -6.63 14.29
N PRO A 98 -9.39 -6.77 15.63
CA PRO A 98 -10.41 -6.25 16.55
C PRO A 98 -10.52 -4.71 16.57
N TYR A 99 -9.53 -3.99 16.03
CA TYR A 99 -9.48 -2.52 16.02
C TYR A 99 -9.82 -1.94 14.64
N ASN A 100 -10.62 -2.66 13.84
CA ASN A 100 -11.08 -2.23 12.51
C ASN A 100 -9.94 -1.91 11.52
N ILE A 101 -8.79 -2.56 11.67
CA ILE A 101 -7.71 -2.48 10.68
C ILE A 101 -7.91 -3.57 9.64
N ASP A 102 -8.23 -3.17 8.41
CA ASP A 102 -8.24 -4.07 7.28
C ASP A 102 -6.80 -4.54 6.96
N PRO A 103 -6.62 -5.83 6.61
CA PRO A 103 -5.30 -6.38 6.25
C PRO A 103 -4.64 -5.62 5.08
N GLU A 104 -5.46 -5.14 4.13
CA GLU A 104 -4.98 -4.33 3.00
C GLU A 104 -4.31 -3.01 3.45
N LEU A 105 -4.66 -2.46 4.61
CA LEU A 105 -4.04 -1.22 5.10
C LEU A 105 -2.57 -1.43 5.45
N LEU A 106 -2.15 -2.64 5.80
CA LEU A 106 -0.76 -2.99 6.10
C LEU A 106 0.11 -3.01 4.83
N GLN A 107 -0.51 -3.02 3.64
CA GLN A 107 0.15 -2.86 2.36
C GLN A 107 0.08 -1.40 1.86
N ALA A 108 1.20 -0.85 1.41
CA ALA A 108 1.29 0.48 0.86
C ALA A 108 0.68 0.43 -0.55
N PRO A 109 -0.17 1.39 -0.97
CA PRO A 109 -0.84 1.39 -2.27
C PRO A 109 0.05 1.41 -3.53
N GLY A 110 1.38 1.43 -3.36
CA GLY A 110 2.36 1.36 -4.44
C GLY A 110 3.44 0.32 -4.21
N ASP A 111 3.25 -0.56 -3.24
CA ASP A 111 4.11 -1.71 -3.02
C ASP A 111 3.37 -2.98 -3.44
N ASP A 112 3.92 -3.65 -4.45
CA ASP A 112 3.38 -4.90 -4.98
C ASP A 112 4.12 -6.12 -4.38
N ASN A 113 5.01 -5.92 -3.41
CA ASN A 113 5.73 -7.00 -2.75
C ASN A 113 4.84 -7.77 -1.77
N ASP A 114 4.98 -9.10 -1.76
CA ASP A 114 4.35 -10.01 -0.81
C ASP A 114 4.99 -9.86 0.58
N PHE A 115 4.59 -8.84 1.35
CA PHE A 115 4.84 -8.69 2.81
C PHE A 115 6.21 -9.15 3.32
N LEU A 116 7.29 -8.49 2.87
CA LEU A 116 8.64 -8.86 3.28
C LEU A 116 9.10 -8.02 4.49
N PHE A 117 9.39 -8.70 5.60
CA PHE A 117 10.25 -8.29 6.73
C PHE A 117 9.68 -7.62 7.99
N PHE A 118 8.57 -6.87 8.01
CA PHE A 118 8.13 -6.16 9.25
C PHE A 118 6.63 -6.17 9.57
N GLY A 119 5.84 -7.05 8.93
CA GLY A 119 4.38 -7.09 9.14
C GLY A 119 3.60 -5.91 8.57
N THR A 120 4.29 -4.91 7.98
CA THR A 120 3.73 -3.90 7.08
C THR A 120 4.73 -3.60 5.97
N SER A 121 4.25 -3.21 4.79
CA SER A 121 5.11 -2.80 3.67
C SER A 121 5.53 -1.31 3.73
N TYR A 122 5.14 -0.58 4.78
CA TYR A 122 5.59 0.80 5.02
C TYR A 122 7.05 0.87 5.51
N ALA A 123 7.87 -0.13 5.17
CA ALA A 123 9.27 -0.15 5.53
C ALA A 123 9.93 1.14 5.04
N ILE A 124 10.47 1.89 6.00
CA ILE A 124 11.36 3.02 5.74
C ILE A 124 12.44 2.47 4.82
N ARG A 125 12.56 3.03 3.62
CA ARG A 125 13.47 2.66 2.54
C ARG A 125 14.94 2.67 2.99
N ARG A 126 15.34 1.76 3.88
CA ARG A 126 16.71 1.32 4.00
C ARG A 126 16.91 0.40 2.81
N ARG A 127 17.79 0.79 1.89
CA ARG A 127 18.40 -0.18 0.98
C ARG A 127 18.69 -1.42 1.82
N ALA A 128 18.16 -2.58 1.42
CA ALA A 128 18.64 -3.86 1.92
C ALA A 128 20.11 -3.96 1.51
N THR A 129 21.00 -3.39 2.32
CA THR A 129 22.46 -3.44 2.17
C THR A 129 23.05 -4.23 3.32
N LEU A 130 22.31 -5.21 3.85
CA LEU A 130 22.74 -6.05 4.96
C LEU A 130 22.10 -7.44 4.86
N LEU A 131 22.43 -8.18 3.81
CA LEU A 131 22.50 -9.66 3.84
C LEU A 131 23.44 -10.21 2.72
N ALA A 132 24.44 -9.41 2.34
CA ALA A 132 25.74 -9.97 2.01
C ALA A 132 26.53 -9.98 3.32
N LEU A 133 26.20 -10.92 4.20
CA LEU A 133 27.17 -11.38 5.18
C LEU A 133 28.16 -12.27 4.40
N PRO A 134 29.48 -12.18 4.65
CA PRO A 134 30.42 -13.19 4.18
C PRO A 134 30.07 -14.58 4.71
#